data_AF-A0AAP0IDP9-F1
#
_entry.id   AF-A0AAP0IDP9-F1
#
_cell.length_a   1.000
_cell.length_b   1.000
_cell.length_c   1.000
_cell.angle_alpha   90.00
_cell.angle_beta   90.00
_cell.angle_gamma   90.00
#
_symmetry.space_group_name_H-M   'P 1'
#
loop_
_entity.id
_entity.type
_entity.pdbx_description
1 polymer ?
#
loop_
_entity_poly.entity_id
_entity_poly.type
_entity_poly.pdbx_seq_one_letter_code
_entity_poly.pdbx_strand_id
1 'polypeptide(L)'
;MLLHLGQVPTLVVSSPDTAREVLKTHDHIFSSRPNSKIGNKFTYGKSLAFAPYGEYWRQIRKIYVLRLLNSITVRSFRAMREEETACLIETIERSSSSSVDNLVDLTEILFMYVNGIVCRATIGRKFSDERELKRLRKMLDDMSHLSNISDDMFVAGTVTTHTVLTWAMAELIRQPNIMNRAQEEVRAISKGKQMVTEDDTEKMPYLQAVIKETLRLRPSGPLMVPHESTGQVKIHGYDIPAKTTVIVNMWAICRDPTAWVEPEKFDPDRFMDSKVDFKGQDFEYIPFGAGRRGCPGVAFAIASLELGLANLLNRFDWAMPFGMDPGELDMGETSGLTVHKKENLVLAAVPRFAPTISLNSYVSREQSIHSSPSLSIPSLIVSVISRITAHHPSASASASASLLFCSRSDRTAEASNGTPEGPSIVGDLLDYLNESWTQFNSIDYDWLDLLACVKWCVVIRVDNCCDAAAVMKLVRKKTAMCHCWISGQDAAVQARALAANSNKRMRM
;
A
#
# COMPACT_ATOMS: atom_id res chain seq x y z
N MET A 1 14.57 -24.83 2.38
CA MET A 1 15.78 -24.61 3.23
C MET A 1 15.34 -24.26 4.64
N LEU A 2 15.92 -24.87 5.68
CA LEU A 2 15.64 -24.52 7.08
C LEU A 2 16.77 -23.66 7.65
N LEU A 3 16.45 -22.51 8.19
CA LEU A 3 17.35 -21.53 8.80
C LEU A 3 16.95 -21.25 10.25
N HIS A 4 17.82 -20.59 11.00
CA HIS A 4 17.46 -19.96 12.29
C HIS A 4 17.65 -18.46 12.16
N LEU A 5 16.55 -17.71 12.26
CA LEU A 5 16.58 -16.25 12.36
C LEU A 5 16.49 -15.90 13.84
N GLY A 6 17.63 -15.58 14.45
CA GLY A 6 17.76 -15.56 15.90
C GLY A 6 17.46 -16.94 16.49
N GLN A 7 16.51 -17.00 17.42
CA GLN A 7 16.06 -18.26 18.05
C GLN A 7 14.89 -18.92 17.32
N VAL A 8 14.41 -18.35 16.21
CA VAL A 8 13.20 -18.82 15.52
C VAL A 8 13.57 -19.72 14.33
N PRO A 9 13.19 -21.01 14.34
CA PRO A 9 13.35 -21.85 13.16
C PRO A 9 12.50 -21.29 12.02
N THR A 10 13.11 -21.15 10.84
CA THR A 10 12.52 -20.50 9.67
C THR A 10 12.69 -21.38 8.43
N LEU A 11 11.58 -21.90 7.90
CA LEU A 11 11.53 -22.66 6.66
C LEU A 11 11.32 -21.71 5.48
N VAL A 12 12.31 -21.64 4.58
CA VAL A 12 12.21 -20.95 3.29
C VAL A 12 11.79 -21.94 2.22
N VAL A 13 10.62 -21.68 1.62
CA VAL A 13 9.99 -22.46 0.56
C VAL A 13 10.22 -21.77 -0.78
N SER A 14 10.93 -22.42 -1.70
CA SER A 14 11.36 -21.83 -2.98
C SER A 14 11.02 -22.68 -4.20
N SER A 15 10.19 -23.72 -4.07
CA SER A 15 9.73 -24.55 -5.19
C SER A 15 8.19 -24.63 -5.22
N PRO A 16 7.58 -24.79 -6.41
CA PRO A 16 6.14 -24.97 -6.56
C PRO A 16 5.58 -26.13 -5.72
N ASP A 17 6.27 -27.28 -5.70
CA ASP A 17 5.79 -28.48 -5.00
C ASP A 17 5.76 -28.29 -3.48
N THR A 18 6.83 -27.73 -2.91
CA THR A 18 6.86 -27.44 -1.48
C THR A 18 5.86 -26.35 -1.11
N ALA A 19 5.66 -25.34 -1.98
CA ALA A 19 4.63 -24.31 -1.77
C ALA A 19 3.22 -24.93 -1.77
N ARG A 20 2.95 -25.90 -2.65
CA ARG A 20 1.70 -26.67 -2.68
C ARG A 20 1.51 -27.47 -1.40
N GLU A 21 2.55 -28.13 -0.92
CA GLU A 21 2.52 -28.91 0.31
C GLU A 21 2.20 -28.04 1.53
N VAL A 22 2.82 -26.86 1.63
CA VAL A 22 2.62 -25.91 2.75
C VAL A 22 1.27 -25.19 2.68
N LEU A 23 0.90 -24.63 1.52
CA LEU A 23 -0.25 -23.73 1.40
C LEU A 23 -1.56 -24.42 1.06
N LYS A 24 -1.53 -25.67 0.58
CA LYS A 24 -2.72 -26.45 0.20
C LYS A 24 -2.82 -27.76 0.97
N THR A 25 -1.82 -28.63 0.94
CA THR A 25 -1.89 -29.96 1.57
C THR A 25 -1.94 -29.87 3.10
N HIS A 26 -1.05 -29.09 3.70
CA HIS A 26 -0.95 -28.88 5.15
C HIS A 26 -1.40 -27.48 5.57
N ASP A 27 -2.36 -26.91 4.84
CA ASP A 27 -2.82 -25.53 5.04
C ASP A 27 -3.36 -25.27 6.46
N HIS A 28 -3.96 -26.28 7.09
CA HIS A 28 -4.47 -26.23 8.45
C HIS A 28 -3.35 -26.11 9.50
N ILE A 29 -2.15 -26.62 9.21
CA ILE A 29 -0.97 -26.52 10.09
C ILE A 29 -0.29 -25.17 9.92
N PHE A 30 -0.10 -24.73 8.67
CA PHE A 30 0.70 -23.54 8.35
C PHE A 30 -0.10 -22.25 8.21
N SER A 31 -1.44 -22.27 8.34
CA SER A 31 -2.23 -21.04 8.14
C SER A 31 -2.13 -20.03 9.29
N SER A 32 -1.43 -20.31 10.38
CA SER A 32 -1.21 -19.30 11.43
C SER A 32 -0.17 -18.25 11.01
N ARG A 33 -0.04 -17.20 11.80
CA ARG A 33 0.90 -16.09 11.60
C ARG A 33 1.81 -15.96 12.82
N PRO A 34 3.12 -15.66 12.64
CA PRO A 34 4.00 -15.35 13.75
C PRO A 34 3.51 -14.12 14.51
N ASN A 35 3.78 -14.08 15.82
CA ASN A 35 3.41 -12.93 16.64
C ASN A 35 4.32 -11.72 16.33
N SER A 36 3.87 -10.84 15.44
CA SER A 36 4.61 -9.62 15.09
C SER A 36 4.29 -8.49 16.06
N LYS A 37 5.29 -8.03 16.83
CA LYS A 37 5.14 -6.85 17.71
C LYS A 37 4.77 -5.59 16.92
N ILE A 38 5.38 -5.39 15.74
CA ILE A 38 5.10 -4.27 14.83
C ILE A 38 3.70 -4.40 14.22
N GLY A 39 3.37 -5.58 13.67
CA GLY A 39 2.05 -5.84 13.10
C GLY A 39 0.94 -5.61 14.13
N ASN A 40 1.12 -6.12 15.36
CA ASN A 40 0.17 -5.91 16.44
C ASN A 40 0.08 -4.45 16.90
N LYS A 41 1.17 -3.68 16.88
CA LYS A 41 1.12 -2.26 17.25
C LYS A 41 0.46 -1.41 16.15
N PHE A 42 0.64 -1.79 14.88
CA PHE A 42 0.05 -1.12 13.73
C PHE A 42 -1.46 -1.40 13.61
N THR A 43 -1.88 -2.65 13.82
CA THR A 43 -3.27 -3.08 13.65
C THR A 43 -3.98 -3.33 14.98
N TYR A 44 -3.42 -2.84 16.09
CA TYR A 44 -3.91 -3.08 17.46
C TYR A 44 -4.21 -4.56 17.77
N GLY A 45 -3.37 -5.47 17.24
CA GLY A 45 -3.47 -6.93 17.38
C GLY A 45 -4.63 -7.57 16.61
N LYS A 46 -5.29 -6.80 15.74
CA LYS A 46 -6.57 -7.11 15.12
C LYS A 46 -6.52 -6.91 13.59
N SER A 47 -5.75 -7.74 12.89
CA SER A 47 -5.56 -7.68 11.42
C SER A 47 -6.01 -8.96 10.72
N LEU A 48 -6.58 -8.86 9.52
CA LEU A 48 -6.81 -9.98 8.63
C LEU A 48 -5.50 -10.62 8.13
N ALA A 49 -4.48 -9.80 7.85
CA ALA A 49 -3.22 -10.26 7.27
C ALA A 49 -2.33 -10.93 8.32
N PHE A 50 -2.24 -10.32 9.52
CA PHE A 50 -1.29 -10.70 10.56
C PHE A 50 -1.89 -11.50 11.72
N ALA A 51 -3.22 -11.60 11.87
CA ALA A 51 -3.79 -12.37 12.97
C ALA A 51 -3.48 -13.88 12.86
N PRO A 52 -3.18 -14.53 14.00
CA PRO A 52 -3.09 -15.99 14.09
C PRO A 52 -4.37 -16.68 13.57
N TYR A 53 -4.23 -17.95 13.15
CA TYR A 53 -5.40 -18.71 12.72
C TYR A 53 -6.29 -19.02 13.92
N GLY A 54 -7.57 -18.65 13.83
CA GLY A 54 -8.52 -18.87 14.92
C GLY A 54 -9.90 -18.30 14.58
N GLU A 55 -10.80 -18.33 15.55
CA GLU A 55 -12.20 -17.92 15.38
C GLU A 55 -12.30 -16.44 14.94
N TYR A 56 -11.54 -15.56 15.59
CA TYR A 56 -11.46 -14.15 15.23
C TYR A 56 -11.09 -13.95 13.75
N TRP A 57 -10.00 -14.58 13.29
CA TRP A 57 -9.56 -14.45 11.90
C TRP A 57 -10.62 -15.01 10.93
N ARG A 58 -11.27 -16.14 11.25
CA ARG A 58 -12.32 -16.72 10.40
C ARG A 58 -13.51 -15.77 10.25
N GLN A 59 -13.91 -15.11 11.34
CA GLN A 59 -14.99 -14.13 11.33
C GLN A 59 -14.65 -12.91 10.48
N ILE A 60 -13.47 -12.31 10.66
CA ILE A 60 -13.05 -11.17 9.82
C ILE A 60 -12.89 -11.59 8.37
N ARG A 61 -12.25 -12.74 8.10
CA ARG A 61 -12.12 -13.27 6.74
C ARG A 61 -13.47 -13.42 6.06
N LYS A 62 -14.49 -13.91 6.77
CA LYS A 62 -15.86 -14.02 6.28
C LYS A 62 -16.45 -12.66 5.93
N ILE A 63 -16.21 -11.62 6.73
CA ILE A 63 -16.66 -10.25 6.43
C ILE A 63 -16.02 -9.75 5.13
N TYR A 64 -14.70 -9.85 4.99
CA TYR A 64 -14.00 -9.42 3.78
C TYR A 64 -14.51 -10.14 2.54
N VAL A 65 -14.51 -11.48 2.56
CA VAL A 65 -14.83 -12.28 1.36
C VAL A 65 -16.31 -12.22 1.00
N LEU A 66 -17.22 -12.21 1.98
CA LEU A 66 -18.66 -12.27 1.70
C LEU A 66 -19.32 -10.89 1.58
N ARG A 67 -18.78 -9.84 2.18
CA ARG A 67 -19.45 -8.53 2.24
C ARG A 67 -18.65 -7.42 1.54
N LEU A 68 -17.35 -7.34 1.78
CA LEU A 68 -16.55 -6.18 1.34
C LEU A 68 -15.93 -6.36 -0.05
N LEU A 69 -15.42 -7.55 -0.34
CA LEU A 69 -14.59 -7.84 -1.52
C LEU A 69 -15.13 -9.00 -2.35
N ASN A 70 -16.43 -9.33 -2.22
CA ASN A 70 -17.08 -10.23 -3.17
C ASN A 70 -17.22 -9.54 -4.54
N SER A 71 -17.42 -10.33 -5.60
CA SER A 71 -17.50 -9.81 -6.98
C SER A 71 -18.62 -8.79 -7.20
N ILE A 72 -19.76 -8.92 -6.51
CA ILE A 72 -20.88 -7.98 -6.61
C ILE A 72 -20.49 -6.63 -6.01
N THR A 73 -19.91 -6.62 -4.80
CA THR A 73 -19.45 -5.40 -4.13
C THR A 73 -18.32 -4.74 -4.93
N VAL A 74 -17.34 -5.51 -5.40
CA VAL A 74 -16.24 -4.99 -6.23
C VAL A 74 -16.78 -4.36 -7.53
N ARG A 75 -17.76 -4.99 -8.18
CA ARG A 75 -18.40 -4.42 -9.39
C ARG A 75 -19.17 -3.14 -9.08
N SER A 76 -19.78 -3.02 -7.90
CA SER A 76 -20.49 -1.78 -7.49
C SER A 76 -19.57 -0.56 -7.38
N PHE A 77 -18.26 -0.76 -7.21
CA PHE A 77 -17.25 0.30 -7.19
C PHE A 77 -16.80 0.76 -8.59
N ARG A 78 -17.35 0.22 -9.67
CA ARG A 78 -16.93 0.52 -11.04
C ARG A 78 -16.97 2.00 -11.38
N ALA A 79 -18.13 2.65 -11.20
CA ALA A 79 -18.27 4.07 -11.51
C ALA A 79 -17.27 4.92 -10.71
N MET A 80 -17.04 4.57 -9.44
CA MET A 80 -16.04 5.23 -8.61
C MET A 80 -14.61 5.04 -9.15
N ARG A 81 -14.24 3.83 -9.59
CA ARG A 81 -12.92 3.59 -10.17
C ARG A 81 -12.73 4.33 -11.49
N GLU A 82 -13.76 4.38 -12.33
CA GLU A 82 -13.76 5.16 -13.58
C GLU A 82 -13.59 6.67 -13.29
N GLU A 83 -14.24 7.20 -12.26
CA GLU A 83 -14.06 8.59 -11.80
C GLU A 83 -12.64 8.87 -11.28
N GLU A 84 -12.09 8.01 -10.42
CA GLU A 84 -10.70 8.17 -9.95
C GLU A 84 -9.71 8.03 -11.10
N THR A 85 -10.01 7.21 -12.11
CA THR A 85 -9.18 7.08 -13.30
C THR A 85 -9.24 8.34 -14.17
N ALA A 86 -10.41 8.97 -14.30
CA ALA A 86 -10.50 10.28 -14.92
C ALA A 86 -9.66 11.34 -14.18
N CYS A 87 -9.68 11.33 -12.83
CA CYS A 87 -8.85 12.21 -12.01
C CYS A 87 -7.34 11.94 -12.16
N LEU A 88 -6.94 10.67 -12.31
CA LEU A 88 -5.56 10.28 -12.63
C LEU A 88 -5.11 10.93 -13.94
N ILE A 89 -5.90 10.78 -15.00
CA ILE A 89 -5.56 11.32 -16.33
C ILE A 89 -5.50 12.84 -16.31
N GLU A 90 -6.48 13.52 -15.70
CA GLU A 90 -6.50 14.98 -15.55
C GLU A 90 -5.28 15.48 -14.75
N THR A 91 -4.88 14.74 -13.71
CA THR A 91 -3.68 15.08 -12.92
C THR A 91 -2.41 14.99 -13.77
N ILE A 92 -2.27 13.95 -14.61
CA ILE A 92 -1.12 13.81 -15.51
C ILE A 92 -1.12 14.94 -16.55
N GLU A 93 -2.26 15.22 -17.20
CA GLU A 93 -2.36 16.28 -18.22
C GLU A 93 -1.98 17.67 -17.66
N ARG A 94 -2.41 17.95 -16.43
CA ARG A 94 -2.08 19.20 -15.75
C ARG A 94 -0.60 19.25 -15.37
N SER A 95 -0.06 18.17 -14.80
CA SER A 95 1.35 18.11 -14.42
C SER A 95 2.27 18.19 -15.63
N SER A 96 1.94 17.52 -16.74
CA SER A 96 2.72 17.56 -17.98
C SER A 96 2.67 18.94 -18.63
N SER A 97 1.49 19.58 -18.69
CA SER A 97 1.36 20.93 -19.27
C SER A 97 2.11 22.01 -18.49
N SER A 98 2.37 21.78 -17.20
CA SER A 98 3.08 22.72 -16.33
C SER A 98 4.59 22.55 -16.34
N SER A 99 5.11 21.45 -16.88
CA SER A 99 6.54 21.14 -16.91
C SER A 99 7.14 21.40 -18.30
N VAL A 100 8.37 21.91 -18.33
CA VAL A 100 9.06 22.33 -19.58
C VAL A 100 9.19 21.19 -20.58
N ASP A 101 9.28 19.94 -20.11
CA ASP A 101 9.49 18.73 -20.93
C ASP A 101 8.39 17.68 -20.76
N ASN A 102 7.18 18.08 -20.33
CA ASN A 102 6.06 17.17 -20.05
C ASN A 102 6.36 16.06 -19.03
N LEU A 103 7.36 16.27 -18.16
CA LEU A 103 7.77 15.31 -17.15
C LEU A 103 6.74 15.22 -16.02
N VAL A 104 6.44 13.98 -15.64
CA VAL A 104 5.56 13.65 -14.51
C VAL A 104 6.20 12.58 -13.64
N ASP A 105 6.10 12.75 -12.31
CA ASP A 105 6.44 11.69 -11.36
C ASP A 105 5.27 10.71 -11.29
N LEU A 106 5.39 9.61 -12.02
CA LEU A 106 4.34 8.63 -12.14
C LEU A 106 4.21 7.79 -10.86
N THR A 107 5.28 7.62 -10.07
CA THR A 107 5.21 6.88 -8.80
C THR A 107 4.23 7.55 -7.83
N GLU A 108 4.38 8.86 -7.62
CA GLU A 108 3.51 9.62 -6.70
C GLU A 108 2.07 9.71 -7.21
N ILE A 109 1.89 9.98 -8.51
CA ILE A 109 0.56 10.10 -9.11
C ILE A 109 -0.21 8.76 -9.05
N LEU A 110 0.47 7.64 -9.30
CA LEU A 110 -0.14 6.30 -9.20
C LEU A 110 -0.48 5.94 -7.75
N PHE A 111 0.36 6.33 -6.79
CA PHE A 111 0.03 6.18 -5.37
C PHE A 111 -1.26 6.95 -5.04
N MET A 112 -1.38 8.21 -5.46
CA MET A 112 -2.58 9.02 -5.24
C MET A 112 -3.83 8.41 -5.90
N TYR A 113 -3.71 7.88 -7.12
CA TYR A 113 -4.79 7.20 -7.84
C TYR A 113 -5.34 6.00 -7.06
N VAL A 114 -4.45 5.06 -6.71
CA VAL A 114 -4.85 3.86 -5.98
C VAL A 114 -5.37 4.23 -4.60
N ASN A 115 -4.73 5.19 -3.93
CA ASN A 115 -5.18 5.67 -2.63
C ASN A 115 -6.60 6.25 -2.68
N GLY A 116 -6.91 7.03 -3.71
CA GLY A 116 -8.25 7.56 -3.96
C GLY A 116 -9.31 6.45 -4.09
N ILE A 117 -9.00 5.41 -4.88
CA ILE A 117 -9.88 4.24 -5.03
C ILE A 117 -10.10 3.53 -3.68
N VAL A 118 -9.02 3.27 -2.96
CA VAL A 118 -9.09 2.56 -1.67
C VAL A 118 -9.85 3.39 -0.65
N CYS A 119 -9.56 4.69 -0.50
CA CYS A 119 -10.27 5.60 0.42
C CYS A 119 -11.77 5.66 0.13
N ARG A 120 -12.14 5.81 -1.15
CA ARG A 120 -13.56 5.90 -1.52
C ARG A 120 -14.28 4.58 -1.31
N ALA A 121 -13.61 3.45 -1.54
CA ALA A 121 -14.16 2.14 -1.19
C ALA A 121 -14.31 2.00 0.35
N THR A 122 -13.27 2.32 1.12
CA THR A 122 -13.20 2.07 2.57
C THR A 122 -13.94 3.08 3.43
N ILE A 123 -14.16 4.30 2.96
CA ILE A 123 -14.68 5.41 3.77
C ILE A 123 -15.79 6.18 3.02
N GLY A 124 -15.91 6.01 1.70
CA GLY A 124 -16.90 6.73 0.88
C GLY A 124 -16.47 8.14 0.48
N ARG A 125 -15.24 8.54 0.83
CA ARG A 125 -14.67 9.87 0.57
C ARG A 125 -13.20 9.77 0.17
N LYS A 126 -12.70 10.78 -0.55
CA LYS A 126 -11.28 10.96 -0.87
C LYS A 126 -10.65 11.87 0.18
N PHE A 127 -9.35 11.69 0.43
CA PHE A 127 -8.56 12.60 1.28
C PHE A 127 -7.41 13.17 0.48
N SER A 128 -7.28 14.49 0.54
CA SER A 128 -6.21 15.26 -0.12
C SER A 128 -5.14 15.76 0.85
N ASP A 129 -5.43 15.81 2.17
CA ASP A 129 -4.50 16.27 3.21
C ASP A 129 -4.32 15.23 4.34
N GLU A 130 -3.07 15.03 4.78
CA GLU A 130 -2.66 14.22 5.92
C GLU A 130 -3.38 14.62 7.23
N ARG A 131 -3.78 15.90 7.37
CA ARG A 131 -4.52 16.40 8.53
C ARG A 131 -5.95 15.87 8.60
N GLU A 132 -6.62 15.74 7.46
CA GLU A 132 -7.98 15.18 7.40
C GLU A 132 -7.96 13.68 7.69
N LEU A 133 -6.96 12.97 7.15
CA LEU A 133 -6.69 11.56 7.48
C LEU A 133 -6.47 11.37 8.99
N LYS A 134 -5.67 12.23 9.63
CA LYS A 134 -5.45 12.17 11.09
C LYS A 134 -6.73 12.40 11.90
N ARG A 135 -7.59 13.32 11.46
CA ARG A 135 -8.87 13.59 12.14
C ARG A 135 -9.85 12.44 12.00
N LEU A 136 -10.00 11.88 10.80
CA LEU A 136 -10.86 10.73 10.59
C LEU A 136 -10.31 9.50 11.30
N ARG A 137 -9.00 9.26 11.27
CA ARG A 137 -8.38 8.15 11.99
C ARG A 137 -8.73 8.21 13.47
N LYS A 138 -8.64 9.39 14.07
CA LYS A 138 -9.10 9.60 15.45
C LYS A 138 -10.58 9.24 15.65
N MET A 139 -11.46 9.61 14.71
CA MET A 139 -12.89 9.23 14.77
C MET A 139 -13.15 7.74 14.56
N LEU A 140 -12.37 7.09 13.69
CA LEU A 140 -12.45 5.64 13.44
C LEU A 140 -11.86 4.85 14.61
N ASP A 141 -10.82 5.35 15.27
CA ASP A 141 -10.20 4.76 16.45
C ASP A 141 -11.18 4.70 17.63
N ASP A 142 -12.03 5.72 17.78
CA ASP A 142 -13.16 5.71 18.72
C ASP A 142 -14.16 4.57 18.39
N MET A 143 -14.17 4.09 17.13
CA MET A 143 -14.92 2.94 16.61
C MET A 143 -14.00 1.74 16.34
N SER A 144 -13.27 1.29 17.35
CA SER A 144 -12.14 0.33 17.27
C SER A 144 -12.23 -0.85 16.27
N HIS A 145 -13.40 -1.43 15.99
CA HIS A 145 -13.55 -2.52 15.02
C HIS A 145 -13.54 -2.06 13.56
N LEU A 146 -14.05 -0.86 13.28
CA LEU A 146 -14.07 -0.24 11.95
C LEU A 146 -12.69 0.31 11.57
N SER A 147 -11.96 0.88 12.53
CA SER A 147 -10.58 1.36 12.34
C SER A 147 -9.70 0.25 11.77
N ASN A 148 -9.71 -0.94 12.38
CA ASN A 148 -8.85 -2.06 11.97
C ASN A 148 -9.10 -2.56 10.54
N ILE A 149 -10.37 -2.69 10.13
CA ILE A 149 -10.73 -3.12 8.77
C ILE A 149 -10.28 -2.08 7.75
N SER A 150 -10.48 -0.80 8.08
CA SER A 150 -10.10 0.32 7.23
C SER A 150 -8.59 0.42 7.07
N ASP A 151 -7.83 0.28 8.17
CA ASP A 151 -6.38 0.31 8.19
C ASP A 151 -5.78 -0.87 7.40
N ASP A 152 -6.31 -2.07 7.57
CA ASP A 152 -5.91 -3.26 6.79
C ASP A 152 -6.11 -3.03 5.28
N MET A 153 -7.28 -2.52 4.88
CA MET A 153 -7.57 -2.24 3.47
C MET A 153 -6.69 -1.13 2.90
N PHE A 154 -6.46 -0.08 3.68
CA PHE A 154 -5.65 1.06 3.25
C PHE A 154 -4.22 0.64 2.98
N VAL A 155 -3.58 -0.02 3.94
CA VAL A 155 -2.18 -0.42 3.79
C VAL A 155 -2.02 -1.52 2.75
N ALA A 156 -2.81 -2.60 2.85
CA ALA A 156 -2.65 -3.73 1.97
C ALA A 156 -3.11 -3.42 0.54
N GLY A 157 -4.15 -2.60 0.37
CA GLY A 157 -4.72 -2.27 -0.94
C GLY A 157 -3.96 -1.20 -1.69
N THR A 158 -3.47 -0.16 -1.01
CA THR A 158 -2.82 0.99 -1.67
C THR A 158 -1.38 0.68 -2.07
N VAL A 159 -0.57 0.20 -1.11
CA VAL A 159 0.88 0.07 -1.33
C VAL A 159 1.19 -1.01 -2.37
N THR A 160 0.49 -2.14 -2.33
CA THR A 160 0.72 -3.25 -3.28
C THR A 160 0.30 -2.89 -4.71
N THR A 161 -0.90 -2.34 -4.88
CA THR A 161 -1.48 -2.08 -6.20
C THR A 161 -0.73 -0.98 -6.95
N HIS A 162 -0.35 0.13 -6.29
CA HIS A 162 0.41 1.19 -6.99
C HIS A 162 1.81 0.69 -7.37
N THR A 163 2.46 -0.13 -6.53
CA THR A 163 3.77 -0.72 -6.84
C THR A 163 3.70 -1.54 -8.13
N VAL A 164 2.62 -2.31 -8.34
CA VAL A 164 2.44 -3.09 -9.57
C VAL A 164 2.24 -2.19 -10.79
N LEU A 165 1.44 -1.11 -10.69
CA LEU A 165 1.30 -0.15 -11.80
C LEU A 165 2.63 0.52 -12.15
N THR A 166 3.40 0.92 -11.15
CA THR A 166 4.71 1.53 -11.34
C THR A 166 5.68 0.56 -12.03
N TRP A 167 5.72 -0.70 -11.60
CA TRP A 167 6.55 -1.72 -12.26
C TRP A 167 6.09 -2.04 -13.67
N ALA A 168 4.77 -2.11 -13.93
CA ALA A 168 4.23 -2.34 -15.26
C ALA A 168 4.68 -1.23 -16.22
N MET A 169 4.53 0.03 -15.81
CA MET A 169 4.98 1.16 -16.63
C MET A 169 6.50 1.17 -16.84
N ALA A 170 7.29 0.80 -15.82
CA ALA A 170 8.75 0.71 -15.92
C ALA A 170 9.23 -0.40 -16.87
N GLU A 171 8.62 -1.60 -16.81
CA GLU A 171 8.97 -2.68 -17.75
C GLU A 171 8.49 -2.38 -19.17
N LEU A 172 7.32 -1.77 -19.33
CA LEU A 172 6.80 -1.36 -20.64
C LEU A 172 7.69 -0.29 -21.29
N ILE A 173 8.05 0.79 -20.57
CA ILE A 173 8.85 1.87 -21.19
C ILE A 173 10.23 1.36 -21.60
N ARG A 174 10.82 0.45 -20.82
CA ARG A 174 12.10 -0.21 -21.13
C ARG A 174 12.00 -1.14 -22.35
N GLN A 175 10.80 -1.56 -22.74
CA GLN A 175 10.56 -2.46 -23.86
C GLN A 175 9.56 -1.88 -24.88
N PRO A 176 10.02 -1.00 -25.79
CA PRO A 176 9.16 -0.30 -26.74
C PRO A 176 8.25 -1.21 -27.58
N ASN A 177 8.73 -2.38 -28.01
CA ASN A 177 7.92 -3.33 -28.78
C ASN A 177 6.71 -3.84 -27.99
N ILE A 178 6.89 -4.12 -26.69
CA ILE A 178 5.81 -4.60 -25.81
C ILE A 178 4.87 -3.45 -25.48
N MET A 179 5.40 -2.25 -25.19
CA MET A 179 4.61 -1.03 -25.01
C MET A 179 3.71 -0.76 -26.22
N ASN A 180 4.29 -0.77 -27.42
CA ASN A 180 3.56 -0.49 -28.66
C ASN A 180 2.43 -1.48 -28.88
N ARG A 181 2.69 -2.79 -28.71
CA ARG A 181 1.64 -3.82 -28.85
C ARG A 181 0.52 -3.67 -27.83
N ALA A 182 0.85 -3.35 -26.57
CA ALA A 182 -0.15 -3.09 -25.53
C ALA A 182 -0.98 -1.82 -25.85
N GLN A 183 -0.32 -0.76 -26.31
CA GLN A 183 -1.00 0.46 -26.76
C GLN A 183 -1.90 0.19 -27.97
N GLU A 184 -1.45 -0.58 -28.96
CA GLU A 184 -2.23 -0.96 -30.14
C GLU A 184 -3.51 -1.70 -29.76
N GLU A 185 -3.42 -2.74 -28.91
CA GLU A 185 -4.59 -3.47 -28.40
C GLU A 185 -5.57 -2.53 -27.70
N VAL A 186 -5.09 -1.78 -26.70
CA VAL A 186 -5.91 -0.87 -25.90
C VAL A 186 -6.62 0.15 -26.79
N ARG A 187 -5.89 0.76 -27.73
CA ARG A 187 -6.41 1.81 -28.62
C ARG A 187 -7.40 1.25 -29.64
N ALA A 188 -7.17 0.04 -30.15
CA ALA A 188 -8.09 -0.65 -31.06
C ALA A 188 -9.42 -0.97 -30.37
N ILE A 189 -9.40 -1.47 -29.13
CA ILE A 189 -10.60 -1.79 -28.35
C ILE A 189 -11.33 -0.54 -27.89
N SER A 190 -10.57 0.49 -27.51
CA SER A 190 -11.10 1.82 -27.15
C SER A 190 -11.87 2.47 -28.30
N LYS A 191 -11.54 2.15 -29.57
CA LYS A 191 -12.21 2.70 -30.77
C LYS A 191 -12.26 4.23 -30.78
N GLY A 192 -11.18 4.87 -30.33
CA GLY A 192 -11.07 6.33 -30.28
C GLY A 192 -11.78 6.99 -29.10
N LYS A 193 -12.34 6.23 -28.15
CA LYS A 193 -12.81 6.79 -26.88
C LYS A 193 -11.63 7.47 -26.16
N GLN A 194 -11.89 8.63 -25.58
CA GLN A 194 -10.90 9.29 -24.74
C GLN A 194 -10.62 8.45 -23.49
N MET A 195 -11.65 7.89 -22.85
CA MET A 195 -11.50 7.05 -21.65
C MET A 195 -11.91 5.61 -21.92
N VAL A 196 -11.09 4.67 -21.46
CA VAL A 196 -11.38 3.23 -21.42
C VAL A 196 -12.22 2.94 -20.18
N THR A 197 -13.26 2.11 -20.33
CA THR A 197 -14.13 1.66 -19.24
C THR A 197 -13.78 0.23 -18.77
N GLU A 198 -14.29 -0.22 -17.62
CA GLU A 198 -14.02 -1.58 -17.15
C GLU A 198 -14.55 -2.67 -18.11
N ASP A 199 -15.68 -2.44 -18.81
CA ASP A 199 -16.19 -3.40 -19.81
C ASP A 199 -15.31 -3.49 -21.07
N ASP A 200 -14.46 -2.49 -21.29
CA ASP A 200 -13.49 -2.50 -22.37
C ASP A 200 -12.25 -3.32 -21.95
N THR A 201 -11.81 -3.24 -20.69
CA THR A 201 -10.62 -3.97 -20.21
C THR A 201 -10.80 -5.48 -20.16
N GLU A 202 -12.03 -5.98 -19.98
CA GLU A 202 -12.35 -7.42 -20.09
C GLU A 202 -11.96 -8.02 -21.46
N LYS A 203 -11.82 -7.18 -22.49
CA LYS A 203 -11.52 -7.58 -23.87
C LYS A 203 -10.04 -7.39 -24.24
N MET A 204 -9.17 -7.04 -23.28
CA MET A 204 -7.75 -6.70 -23.49
C MET A 204 -6.84 -7.83 -22.97
N PRO A 205 -6.78 -9.00 -23.63
CA PRO A 205 -6.01 -10.14 -23.15
C PRO A 205 -4.51 -9.86 -23.06
N TYR A 206 -3.93 -9.05 -23.95
CA TYR A 206 -2.51 -8.71 -23.90
C TYR A 206 -2.19 -7.76 -22.73
N LEU A 207 -3.06 -6.77 -22.45
CA LEU A 207 -2.96 -5.95 -21.24
C LEU A 207 -3.00 -6.80 -19.96
N GLN A 208 -3.92 -7.77 -19.91
CA GLN A 208 -4.02 -8.71 -18.79
C GLN A 208 -2.74 -9.57 -18.66
N ALA A 209 -2.18 -9.99 -19.78
CA ALA A 209 -0.91 -10.71 -19.84
C ALA A 209 0.28 -9.86 -19.34
N VAL A 210 0.32 -8.56 -19.68
CA VAL A 210 1.32 -7.61 -19.16
C VAL A 210 1.23 -7.50 -17.64
N ILE A 211 0.03 -7.40 -17.08
CA ILE A 211 -0.17 -7.35 -15.62
C ILE A 211 0.28 -8.66 -14.96
N LYS A 212 -0.04 -9.81 -15.57
CA LYS A 212 0.41 -11.12 -15.06
C LYS A 212 1.94 -11.23 -15.08
N GLU A 213 2.57 -10.84 -16.18
CA GLU A 213 4.02 -10.88 -16.30
C GLU A 213 4.72 -9.89 -15.35
N THR A 214 4.10 -8.72 -15.12
CA THR A 214 4.56 -7.78 -14.09
C THR A 214 4.51 -8.41 -12.71
N LEU A 215 3.41 -9.09 -12.36
CA LEU A 215 3.30 -9.78 -11.07
C LEU A 215 4.24 -10.97 -10.92
N ARG A 216 4.59 -11.65 -12.02
CA ARG A 216 5.59 -12.74 -12.04
C ARG A 216 6.99 -12.19 -11.79
N LEU A 217 7.42 -11.22 -12.59
CA LEU A 217 8.80 -10.74 -12.59
C LEU A 217 9.03 -9.73 -11.45
N ARG A 218 8.06 -8.86 -11.15
CA ARG A 218 8.13 -7.81 -10.13
C ARG A 218 7.02 -7.99 -9.08
N PRO A 219 7.01 -9.11 -8.33
CA PRO A 219 5.98 -9.34 -7.33
C PRO A 219 6.09 -8.30 -6.22
N SER A 220 4.99 -7.59 -5.94
CA SER A 220 4.97 -6.60 -4.86
C SER A 220 5.32 -7.22 -3.50
N GLY A 221 4.96 -8.49 -3.27
CA GLY A 221 5.28 -9.26 -2.07
C GLY A 221 6.13 -10.50 -2.36
N PRO A 222 7.44 -10.36 -2.62
CA PRO A 222 8.30 -11.46 -3.10
C PRO A 222 8.46 -12.62 -2.11
N LEU A 223 8.28 -12.36 -0.81
CA LEU A 223 8.39 -13.35 0.27
C LEU A 223 7.03 -13.70 0.89
N MET A 224 5.93 -13.17 0.33
CA MET A 224 4.58 -13.25 0.86
C MET A 224 4.50 -12.81 2.35
N VAL A 225 3.32 -12.92 2.95
CA VAL A 225 3.18 -12.72 4.41
C VAL A 225 3.63 -14.00 5.12
N PRO A 226 4.52 -13.93 6.13
CA PRO A 226 5.02 -15.11 6.83
C PRO A 226 3.93 -15.97 7.46
N HIS A 227 4.09 -17.28 7.37
CA HIS A 227 3.24 -18.29 7.98
C HIS A 227 3.90 -18.83 9.27
N GLU A 228 3.13 -19.45 10.15
CA GLU A 228 3.64 -20.15 11.35
C GLU A 228 3.00 -21.53 11.44
N SER A 229 3.82 -22.56 11.67
CA SER A 229 3.32 -23.91 11.95
C SER A 229 2.68 -23.99 13.34
N THR A 230 1.47 -24.54 13.41
CA THR A 230 0.76 -24.77 14.69
C THR A 230 1.08 -26.12 15.32
N GLY A 231 1.67 -27.04 14.56
CA GLY A 231 2.03 -28.39 14.98
C GLY A 231 3.22 -28.92 14.19
N GLN A 232 3.75 -30.07 14.62
CA GLN A 232 4.81 -30.76 13.89
C GLN A 232 4.25 -31.45 12.64
N VAL A 233 4.99 -31.38 11.54
CA VAL A 233 4.64 -32.03 10.27
C VAL A 233 5.89 -32.40 9.50
N LYS A 234 5.80 -33.42 8.63
CA LYS A 234 6.88 -33.75 7.70
C LYS A 234 6.61 -33.09 6.34
N ILE A 235 7.62 -32.42 5.79
CA ILE A 235 7.61 -31.83 4.45
C ILE A 235 8.73 -32.48 3.66
N HIS A 236 8.42 -33.16 2.56
CA HIS A 236 9.40 -33.96 1.79
C HIS A 236 10.30 -34.87 2.67
N GLY A 237 9.75 -35.43 3.75
CA GLY A 237 10.47 -36.30 4.70
C GLY A 237 11.18 -35.58 5.86
N TYR A 238 11.36 -34.27 5.79
CA TYR A 238 11.98 -33.45 6.84
C TYR A 238 10.99 -33.10 7.94
N ASP A 239 11.41 -33.25 9.21
CA ASP A 239 10.59 -32.83 10.36
C ASP A 239 10.59 -31.31 10.52
N ILE A 240 9.40 -30.71 10.44
CA ILE A 240 9.16 -29.29 10.68
C ILE A 240 8.50 -29.14 12.06
N PRO A 241 9.19 -28.60 13.07
CA PRO A 241 8.62 -28.39 14.39
C PRO A 241 7.46 -27.39 14.38
N ALA A 242 6.62 -27.44 15.42
CA ALA A 242 5.68 -26.36 15.71
C ALA A 242 6.42 -25.03 15.96
N LYS A 243 5.75 -23.89 15.75
CA LYS A 243 6.34 -22.54 15.88
C LYS A 243 7.48 -22.25 14.90
N THR A 244 7.55 -22.99 13.81
CA THR A 244 8.43 -22.68 12.68
C THR A 244 7.79 -21.58 11.85
N THR A 245 8.53 -20.49 11.63
CA THR A 245 8.14 -19.47 10.66
C THR A 245 8.33 -20.04 9.25
N VAL A 246 7.36 -19.85 8.37
CA VAL A 246 7.45 -20.30 6.98
C VAL A 246 7.36 -19.10 6.04
N ILE A 247 8.38 -18.94 5.22
CA ILE A 247 8.48 -17.88 4.21
C ILE A 247 8.38 -18.54 2.84
N VAL A 248 7.44 -18.07 2.01
CA VAL A 248 7.30 -18.54 0.63
C VAL A 248 8.00 -17.54 -0.28
N ASN A 249 9.14 -17.94 -0.82
CA ASN A 249 9.93 -17.14 -1.73
C ASN A 249 9.33 -17.22 -3.14
N MET A 250 8.26 -16.44 -3.33
CA MET A 250 7.57 -16.29 -4.61
C MET A 250 8.51 -15.76 -5.68
N TRP A 251 9.41 -14.83 -5.34
CA TRP A 251 10.40 -14.28 -6.27
C TRP A 251 11.27 -15.38 -6.91
N ALA A 252 11.73 -16.35 -6.10
CA ALA A 252 12.51 -17.47 -6.59
C ALA A 252 11.65 -18.44 -7.41
N ILE A 253 10.44 -18.77 -6.96
CA ILE A 253 9.51 -19.66 -7.67
C ILE A 253 9.20 -19.12 -9.07
N CYS A 254 8.92 -17.82 -9.16
CA CYS A 254 8.60 -17.15 -10.42
C CYS A 254 9.82 -16.96 -11.34
N ARG A 255 11.04 -17.28 -10.87
CA ARG A 255 12.30 -17.23 -11.63
C ARG A 255 12.96 -18.58 -11.80
N ASP A 256 12.29 -19.66 -11.39
CA ASP A 256 12.83 -21.00 -11.52
C ASP A 256 12.92 -21.39 -13.02
N PRO A 257 14.12 -21.63 -13.57
CA PRO A 257 14.28 -21.99 -14.98
C PRO A 257 13.68 -23.37 -15.32
N THR A 258 13.34 -24.19 -14.33
CA THR A 258 12.62 -25.45 -14.54
C THR A 258 11.12 -25.24 -14.79
N ALA A 259 10.57 -24.11 -14.34
CA ALA A 259 9.17 -23.74 -14.53
C ALA A 259 8.99 -22.66 -15.63
N TRP A 260 9.99 -21.80 -15.84
CA TRP A 260 9.89 -20.64 -16.74
C TRP A 260 11.06 -20.60 -17.73
N VAL A 261 10.75 -20.58 -19.04
CA VAL A 261 11.75 -20.41 -20.10
C VAL A 261 12.30 -18.98 -20.07
N GLU A 262 13.62 -18.76 -20.03
CA GLU A 262 14.21 -17.41 -19.92
C GLU A 262 13.58 -16.56 -18.78
N PRO A 263 13.67 -17.01 -17.52
CA PRO A 263 12.86 -16.49 -16.41
C PRO A 263 13.05 -14.98 -16.13
N GLU A 264 14.21 -14.42 -16.47
CA GLU A 264 14.52 -13.01 -16.24
C GLU A 264 13.98 -12.08 -17.34
N LYS A 265 13.54 -12.65 -18.48
CA LYS A 265 12.96 -11.88 -19.58
C LYS A 265 11.51 -11.57 -19.26
N PHE A 266 11.16 -10.27 -19.28
CA PHE A 266 9.78 -9.81 -19.23
C PHE A 266 9.12 -10.09 -20.58
N ASP A 267 8.25 -11.08 -20.60
CA ASP A 267 7.56 -11.59 -21.79
C ASP A 267 6.09 -11.90 -21.49
N PRO A 268 5.16 -10.97 -21.82
CA PRO A 268 3.73 -11.19 -21.64
C PRO A 268 3.16 -12.36 -22.45
N ASP A 269 3.78 -12.78 -23.55
CA ASP A 269 3.22 -13.84 -24.42
C ASP A 269 3.10 -15.20 -23.69
N ARG A 270 3.85 -15.39 -22.60
CA ARG A 270 3.69 -16.52 -21.66
C ARG A 270 2.25 -16.72 -21.19
N PHE A 271 1.47 -15.65 -21.12
CA PHE A 271 0.12 -15.66 -20.57
C PHE A 271 -1.00 -15.57 -21.61
N MET A 272 -0.71 -15.41 -22.90
CA MET A 272 -1.73 -15.23 -23.93
C MET A 272 -2.64 -16.44 -24.13
N ASP A 273 -2.05 -17.65 -24.11
CA ASP A 273 -2.79 -18.92 -24.22
C ASP A 273 -2.81 -19.71 -22.89
N SER A 274 -2.40 -19.05 -21.80
CA SER A 274 -2.28 -19.68 -20.49
C SER A 274 -3.63 -19.72 -19.77
N LYS A 275 -3.94 -20.87 -19.16
CA LYS A 275 -5.09 -21.05 -18.28
C LYS A 275 -4.83 -20.59 -16.84
N VAL A 276 -3.60 -20.16 -16.54
CA VAL A 276 -3.20 -19.71 -15.22
C VAL A 276 -4.03 -18.49 -14.82
N ASP A 277 -4.64 -18.59 -13.63
CA ASP A 277 -5.46 -17.54 -13.03
C ASP A 277 -4.98 -17.19 -11.61
N PHE A 278 -5.67 -16.23 -10.98
CA PHE A 278 -5.31 -15.77 -9.64
C PHE A 278 -5.97 -16.57 -8.50
N LYS A 279 -6.54 -17.74 -8.76
CA LYS A 279 -7.20 -18.58 -7.73
C LYS A 279 -6.22 -19.42 -6.91
N GLY A 280 -4.92 -19.35 -7.21
CA GLY A 280 -3.87 -20.01 -6.44
C GLY A 280 -3.89 -21.54 -6.58
N GLN A 281 -4.08 -22.04 -7.81
CA GLN A 281 -4.03 -23.47 -8.12
C GLN A 281 -2.72 -23.89 -8.80
N ASP A 282 -2.09 -22.95 -9.52
CA ASP A 282 -0.85 -23.13 -10.27
C ASP A 282 0.32 -22.60 -9.43
N PHE A 283 1.08 -23.51 -8.80
CA PHE A 283 2.04 -23.14 -7.77
C PHE A 283 3.35 -22.55 -8.30
N GLU A 284 3.60 -22.62 -9.62
CA GLU A 284 4.61 -21.77 -10.26
C GLU A 284 4.22 -20.29 -10.30
N TYR A 285 2.93 -19.95 -10.06
CA TYR A 285 2.41 -18.58 -10.16
C TYR A 285 1.32 -18.29 -9.12
N ILE A 286 1.72 -17.84 -7.93
CA ILE A 286 0.82 -17.49 -6.83
C ILE A 286 1.05 -16.07 -6.27
N PRO A 287 0.99 -15.02 -7.12
CA PRO A 287 1.27 -13.64 -6.67
C PRO A 287 0.32 -13.12 -5.58
N PHE A 288 -0.87 -13.71 -5.48
CA PHE A 288 -1.86 -13.40 -4.44
C PHE A 288 -1.93 -14.48 -3.34
N GLY A 289 -0.98 -15.41 -3.33
CA GLY A 289 -0.97 -16.57 -2.45
C GLY A 289 -2.04 -17.62 -2.75
N ALA A 290 -2.12 -18.63 -1.89
CA ALA A 290 -3.00 -19.78 -2.06
C ALA A 290 -3.62 -20.25 -0.73
N GLY A 291 -4.61 -21.14 -0.84
CA GLY A 291 -5.26 -21.78 0.31
C GLY A 291 -6.03 -20.82 1.22
N ARG A 292 -6.15 -21.16 2.51
CA ARG A 292 -6.91 -20.38 3.52
C ARG A 292 -6.46 -18.92 3.62
N ARG A 293 -5.20 -18.63 3.31
CA ARG A 293 -4.57 -17.31 3.46
C ARG A 293 -4.40 -16.55 2.14
N GLY A 294 -4.92 -17.06 1.02
CA GLY A 294 -4.91 -16.34 -0.26
C GLY A 294 -5.54 -14.95 -0.16
N CYS A 295 -5.11 -14.00 -0.97
CA CYS A 295 -5.57 -12.62 -0.90
C CYS A 295 -7.10 -12.52 -1.13
N PRO A 296 -7.86 -11.79 -0.29
CA PRO A 296 -9.28 -11.55 -0.56
C PRO A 296 -9.49 -10.40 -1.56
N GLY A 297 -8.46 -9.57 -1.81
CA GLY A 297 -8.53 -8.36 -2.62
C GLY A 297 -8.21 -8.55 -4.11
N VAL A 298 -8.10 -9.79 -4.60
CA VAL A 298 -7.71 -10.09 -5.99
C VAL A 298 -8.58 -9.33 -7.00
N ALA A 299 -9.91 -9.51 -6.93
CA ALA A 299 -10.82 -8.86 -7.88
C ALA A 299 -10.76 -7.33 -7.81
N PHE A 300 -10.56 -6.77 -6.61
CA PHE A 300 -10.47 -5.33 -6.41
C PHE A 300 -9.18 -4.76 -7.00
N ALA A 301 -8.04 -5.41 -6.73
CA ALA A 301 -6.74 -5.00 -7.25
C ALA A 301 -6.70 -5.11 -8.78
N ILE A 302 -7.09 -6.25 -9.36
CA ILE A 302 -7.03 -6.47 -10.81
C ILE A 302 -7.88 -5.44 -11.56
N ALA A 303 -9.10 -5.13 -11.10
CA ALA A 303 -9.94 -4.10 -11.72
C ALA A 303 -9.26 -2.72 -11.73
N SER A 304 -8.58 -2.34 -10.64
CA SER A 304 -7.83 -1.08 -10.57
C SER A 304 -6.57 -1.08 -11.42
N LEU A 305 -5.85 -2.20 -11.49
CA LEU A 305 -4.65 -2.34 -12.32
C LEU A 305 -4.98 -2.23 -13.81
N GLU A 306 -5.98 -2.99 -14.26
CA GLU A 306 -6.40 -3.01 -15.66
C GLU A 306 -6.92 -1.65 -16.12
N LEU A 307 -7.82 -1.04 -15.35
CA LEU A 307 -8.41 0.24 -15.73
C LEU A 307 -7.38 1.38 -15.73
N GLY A 308 -6.51 1.42 -14.72
CA GLY A 308 -5.43 2.39 -14.62
C GLY A 308 -4.45 2.26 -15.78
N LEU A 309 -3.91 1.05 -15.98
CA LEU A 309 -2.92 0.81 -17.05
C LEU A 309 -3.50 1.05 -18.44
N ALA A 310 -4.73 0.57 -18.72
CA ALA A 310 -5.38 0.80 -20.00
C ALA A 310 -5.51 2.30 -20.32
N ASN A 311 -5.94 3.12 -19.35
CA ASN A 311 -6.11 4.55 -19.60
C ASN A 311 -4.76 5.27 -19.75
N LEU A 312 -3.70 4.87 -19.04
CA LEU A 312 -2.35 5.40 -19.27
C LEU A 312 -1.88 5.12 -20.71
N LEU A 313 -2.12 3.91 -21.23
CA LEU A 313 -1.72 3.50 -22.59
C LEU A 313 -2.61 4.09 -23.69
N ASN A 314 -3.87 4.37 -23.39
CA ASN A 314 -4.80 4.99 -24.32
C ASN A 314 -4.54 6.50 -24.51
N ARG A 315 -4.32 7.22 -23.40
CA ARG A 315 -4.30 8.69 -23.35
C ARG A 315 -2.98 9.32 -23.72
N PHE A 316 -1.87 8.62 -23.48
CA PHE A 316 -0.54 9.21 -23.62
C PHE A 316 0.36 8.34 -24.51
N ASP A 317 1.23 9.02 -25.24
CA ASP A 317 2.47 8.46 -25.73
C ASP A 317 3.55 8.76 -24.68
N TRP A 318 4.17 7.70 -24.16
CA TRP A 318 5.13 7.77 -23.07
C TRP A 318 6.56 7.74 -23.61
N ALA A 319 7.42 8.59 -23.06
CA ALA A 319 8.83 8.63 -23.42
C ALA A 319 9.73 8.79 -22.19
N MET A 320 10.98 8.38 -22.33
CA MET A 320 12.02 8.68 -21.36
C MET A 320 12.31 10.18 -21.31
N PRO A 321 12.61 10.76 -20.14
CA PRO A 321 13.00 12.16 -20.04
C PRO A 321 14.19 12.46 -20.95
N PHE A 322 14.18 13.62 -21.61
CA PHE A 322 15.28 14.11 -22.45
C PHE A 322 15.73 13.15 -23.57
N GLY A 323 14.88 12.20 -23.99
CA GLY A 323 15.21 11.22 -25.01
C GLY A 323 16.27 10.20 -24.57
N MET A 324 16.46 10.00 -23.27
CA MET A 324 17.35 8.96 -22.74
C MET A 324 16.96 7.58 -23.29
N ASP A 325 17.95 6.70 -23.46
CA ASP A 325 17.70 5.32 -23.87
C ASP A 325 16.86 4.61 -22.79
N PRO A 326 15.71 4.01 -23.14
CA PRO A 326 14.94 3.21 -22.19
C PRO A 326 15.75 2.10 -21.51
N GLY A 327 16.81 1.59 -22.16
CA GLY A 327 17.73 0.61 -21.57
C GLY A 327 18.50 1.12 -20.35
N GLU A 328 18.64 2.44 -20.21
CA GLU A 328 19.34 3.10 -19.09
C GLU A 328 18.42 3.36 -17.87
N LEU A 329 17.12 3.05 -17.97
CA LEU A 329 16.20 3.20 -16.84
C LEU A 329 16.68 2.34 -15.64
N ASP A 330 16.89 2.98 -14.48
CA ASP A 330 17.26 2.27 -13.27
C ASP A 330 16.14 1.30 -12.84
N MET A 331 16.39 0.00 -12.92
CA MET A 331 15.47 -1.05 -12.47
C MET A 331 15.80 -1.55 -11.06
N GLY A 332 16.57 -0.77 -10.30
CA GLY A 332 16.90 -1.04 -8.91
C GLY A 332 15.67 -1.19 -8.02
N GLU A 333 15.77 -2.11 -7.07
CA GLU A 333 14.71 -2.45 -6.13
C GLU A 333 15.06 -1.94 -4.73
N THR A 334 14.06 -1.49 -3.96
CA THR A 334 14.18 -1.29 -2.52
C THR A 334 13.15 -2.14 -1.79
N SER A 335 13.58 -2.77 -0.70
CA SER A 335 12.72 -3.59 0.15
C SER A 335 12.04 -2.75 1.23
N GLY A 336 10.74 -2.99 1.39
CA GLY A 336 9.89 -2.48 2.47
C GLY A 336 8.74 -3.45 2.73
N LEU A 337 7.53 -2.95 3.01
CA LEU A 337 6.32 -3.80 3.01
C LEU A 337 6.09 -4.44 1.63
N THR A 338 6.47 -3.73 0.56
CA THR A 338 6.55 -4.22 -0.80
C THR A 338 7.94 -3.99 -1.38
N VAL A 339 8.29 -4.73 -2.44
CA VAL A 339 9.47 -4.41 -3.26
C VAL A 339 9.06 -3.42 -4.36
N HIS A 340 9.46 -2.17 -4.16
CA HIS A 340 9.18 -1.06 -5.08
C HIS A 340 10.47 -0.62 -5.79
N LYS A 341 10.32 0.16 -6.87
CA LYS A 341 11.47 0.81 -7.51
C LYS A 341 12.22 1.65 -6.49
N LYS A 342 13.54 1.59 -6.53
CA LYS A 342 14.42 2.36 -5.68
C LYS A 342 14.25 3.87 -5.92
N GLU A 343 14.21 4.26 -7.18
CA GLU A 343 14.00 5.64 -7.62
C GLU A 343 12.59 5.84 -8.20
N ASN A 344 12.02 7.02 -8.02
CA ASN A 344 10.71 7.35 -8.59
C ASN A 344 10.72 7.24 -10.13
N LEU A 345 9.62 6.76 -10.71
CA LEU A 345 9.48 6.63 -12.15
C LEU A 345 9.02 7.97 -12.72
N VAL A 346 9.96 8.76 -13.24
CA VAL A 346 9.68 10.02 -13.93
C VAL A 346 9.70 9.79 -15.44
N LEU A 347 8.62 10.13 -16.12
CA LEU A 347 8.45 9.95 -17.58
C LEU A 347 7.89 11.21 -18.23
N ALA A 348 8.14 11.37 -19.53
CA ALA A 348 7.46 12.36 -20.34
C ALA A 348 6.10 11.79 -20.80
N ALA A 349 5.02 12.52 -20.51
CA ALA A 349 3.66 12.15 -20.90
C ALA A 349 3.17 13.07 -22.02
N VAL A 350 3.09 12.56 -23.26
CA VAL A 350 2.60 13.32 -24.42
C VAL A 350 1.12 13.00 -24.63
N PRO A 351 0.19 13.94 -24.41
CA PRO A 351 -1.24 13.69 -24.57
C PRO A 351 -1.62 13.41 -26.03
N ARG A 352 -2.42 12.38 -26.27
CA ARG A 352 -2.94 12.03 -27.60
C ARG A 352 -4.21 12.78 -28.00
N PHE A 353 -4.90 13.32 -27.01
CA PHE A 353 -6.12 14.08 -27.18
C PHE A 353 -5.87 15.51 -26.72
N ALA A 354 -6.60 16.46 -27.31
CA ALA A 354 -6.59 17.84 -26.81
C ALA A 354 -7.03 17.84 -25.33
N PRO A 355 -6.48 18.75 -24.49
CA PRO A 355 -6.79 18.80 -23.07
C PRO A 355 -8.30 18.83 -22.84
N THR A 356 -8.76 18.04 -21.88
CA THR A 356 -10.17 18.03 -21.51
C THR A 356 -10.48 19.36 -20.81
N ILE A 357 -10.94 20.38 -21.53
CA ILE A 357 -11.28 21.68 -20.93
C ILE A 357 -12.49 21.48 -20.01
N SER A 358 -12.25 21.33 -18.71
CA SER A 358 -13.23 21.56 -17.67
C SER A 358 -12.66 22.56 -16.66
N LEU A 359 -12.74 23.84 -17.02
CA LEU A 359 -12.23 24.96 -16.22
C LEU A 359 -12.95 25.18 -14.87
N ASN A 360 -13.84 24.29 -14.42
CA ASN A 360 -14.63 24.51 -13.19
C ASN A 360 -14.94 23.25 -12.36
N SER A 361 -14.41 22.06 -12.67
CA SER A 361 -14.86 20.85 -11.94
C SER A 361 -14.17 20.59 -10.61
N TYR A 362 -12.99 21.15 -10.31
CA TYR A 362 -12.28 20.78 -9.07
C TYR A 362 -12.81 21.53 -7.84
N VAL A 363 -12.93 22.86 -7.91
CA VAL A 363 -13.39 23.69 -6.77
C VAL A 363 -14.88 23.48 -6.46
N SER A 364 -15.70 23.17 -7.47
CA SER A 364 -17.13 22.87 -7.27
C SER A 364 -17.42 21.41 -6.91
N ARG A 365 -16.50 20.46 -7.13
CA ARG A 365 -16.69 19.05 -6.73
C ARG A 365 -16.20 18.75 -5.31
N GLU A 366 -15.24 19.49 -4.77
CA GLU A 366 -14.92 19.39 -3.33
C GLU A 366 -16.12 19.73 -2.44
N GLN A 367 -17.03 20.61 -2.90
CA GLN A 367 -18.23 21.02 -2.16
C GLN A 367 -19.48 20.18 -2.49
N SER A 368 -19.55 19.46 -3.61
CA SER A 368 -20.77 18.73 -4.04
C SER A 368 -20.79 17.23 -3.72
N ILE A 369 -19.73 16.66 -3.14
CA ILE A 369 -19.66 15.24 -2.69
C ILE A 369 -20.58 14.96 -1.47
N HIS A 370 -21.34 15.95 -1.01
CA HIS A 370 -22.30 15.80 0.09
C HIS A 370 -23.66 15.20 -0.30
N SER A 371 -23.93 14.85 -1.56
CA SER A 371 -25.30 14.47 -1.99
C SER A 371 -25.45 13.19 -2.83
N SER A 372 -24.40 12.40 -3.06
CA SER A 372 -24.57 11.06 -3.64
C SER A 372 -24.68 10.01 -2.53
N PRO A 373 -25.71 9.13 -2.50
CA PRO A 373 -25.77 8.06 -1.52
C PRO A 373 -24.73 6.99 -1.90
N SER A 374 -23.46 7.24 -1.55
CA SER A 374 -22.38 6.30 -1.84
C SER A 374 -22.42 5.13 -0.85
N LEU A 375 -22.50 3.91 -1.40
CA LEU A 375 -22.28 2.67 -0.67
C LEU A 375 -20.81 2.58 -0.27
N SER A 376 -20.44 3.28 0.80
CA SER A 376 -19.13 3.13 1.44
C SER A 376 -19.07 1.80 2.22
N ILE A 377 -17.88 1.24 2.40
CA ILE A 377 -17.69 0.08 3.30
C ILE A 377 -18.25 0.35 4.71
N PRO A 378 -18.13 1.55 5.31
CA PRO A 378 -18.74 1.86 6.59
C PRO A 378 -20.26 1.90 6.50
N SER A 379 -20.86 2.36 5.40
CA SER A 379 -22.32 2.25 5.18
C SER A 379 -22.77 0.79 5.15
N LEU A 380 -21.98 -0.09 4.54
CA LEU A 380 -22.21 -1.54 4.52
C LEU A 380 -22.01 -2.17 5.91
N ILE A 381 -20.95 -1.80 6.63
CA ILE A 381 -20.67 -2.32 7.96
C ILE A 381 -21.71 -1.82 8.97
N VAL A 382 -22.12 -0.55 8.92
CA VAL A 382 -23.22 -0.01 9.74
C VAL A 382 -24.54 -0.73 9.43
N SER A 383 -24.85 -1.00 8.16
CA SER A 383 -26.02 -1.81 7.80
C SER A 383 -25.95 -3.24 8.35
N VAL A 384 -24.75 -3.85 8.34
CA VAL A 384 -24.53 -5.20 8.88
C VAL A 384 -24.59 -5.21 10.41
N ILE A 385 -23.95 -4.26 11.09
CA ILE A 385 -24.02 -4.09 12.55
C ILE A 385 -25.46 -3.83 12.99
N SER A 386 -26.20 -2.96 12.27
CA SER A 386 -27.61 -2.68 12.52
C SER A 386 -28.51 -3.91 12.38
N ARG A 387 -28.23 -4.81 11.42
CA ARG A 387 -28.95 -6.09 11.28
C ARG A 387 -28.56 -7.11 12.35
N ILE A 388 -27.31 -7.11 12.80
CA ILE A 388 -26.82 -7.98 13.89
C ILE A 388 -27.43 -7.53 15.23
N THR A 389 -27.52 -6.23 15.49
CA THR A 389 -28.14 -5.68 16.70
C THR A 389 -29.66 -5.85 16.70
N ALA A 390 -30.31 -5.85 15.53
CA ALA A 390 -31.74 -6.17 15.39
C ALA A 390 -32.10 -7.63 15.75
N HIS A 391 -31.13 -8.54 15.87
CA HIS A 391 -31.34 -9.93 16.28
C HIS A 391 -30.87 -10.24 17.71
N HIS A 392 -30.29 -9.26 18.42
CA HIS A 392 -29.85 -9.37 19.81
C HIS A 392 -30.19 -8.09 20.59
N PRO A 393 -31.39 -7.99 21.20
CA PRO A 393 -31.91 -6.74 21.79
C PRO A 393 -31.14 -6.22 23.02
N SER A 394 -30.20 -6.98 23.58
CA SER A 394 -29.47 -6.62 24.80
C SER A 394 -28.26 -5.69 24.58
N ALA A 395 -27.99 -5.27 23.34
CA ALA A 395 -26.82 -4.43 22.99
C ALA A 395 -27.17 -2.99 22.54
N SER A 396 -28.41 -2.52 22.77
CA SER A 396 -28.94 -1.30 22.12
C SER A 396 -28.66 0.04 22.84
N ALA A 397 -28.07 0.06 24.04
CA ALA A 397 -28.02 1.29 24.83
C ALA A 397 -26.83 2.24 24.51
N SER A 398 -25.78 1.81 23.80
CA SER A 398 -24.58 2.64 23.57
C SER A 398 -24.46 3.24 22.16
N ALA A 399 -25.22 2.75 21.18
CA ALA A 399 -25.02 3.12 19.77
C ALA A 399 -25.86 4.33 19.29
N SER A 400 -26.94 4.67 20.01
CA SER A 400 -27.91 5.67 19.53
C SER A 400 -27.58 7.12 19.92
N ALA A 401 -26.62 7.36 20.80
CA ALA A 401 -26.33 8.70 21.35
C ALA A 401 -25.36 9.54 20.50
N SER A 402 -24.57 8.94 19.61
CA SER A 402 -23.47 9.64 18.92
C SER A 402 -23.84 10.26 17.56
N LEU A 403 -25.07 10.06 17.07
CA LEU A 403 -25.50 10.52 15.74
C LEU A 403 -26.09 11.94 15.73
N LEU A 404 -26.28 12.59 16.88
CA LEU A 404 -26.98 13.88 16.98
C LEU A 404 -26.10 15.12 17.22
N PHE A 405 -24.77 14.97 17.33
CA PHE A 405 -23.90 16.11 17.69
C PHE A 405 -23.21 16.83 16.51
N CYS A 406 -23.40 16.39 15.27
CA CYS A 406 -22.70 16.96 14.12
C CYS A 406 -23.55 17.99 13.34
N SER A 407 -24.08 19.00 14.02
CA SER A 407 -24.62 20.19 13.36
C SER A 407 -24.48 21.44 14.25
N ARG A 408 -23.27 21.98 14.35
CA ARG A 408 -22.94 23.41 14.60
C ARG A 408 -21.53 23.52 15.18
N SER A 409 -20.59 24.00 14.36
CA SER A 409 -19.64 25.05 14.75
C SER A 409 -18.71 25.35 13.58
N ASP A 410 -19.08 26.36 12.80
CA ASP A 410 -18.17 27.15 11.97
C ASP A 410 -17.86 28.47 12.70
N ARG A 411 -16.72 29.08 12.33
CA ARG A 411 -16.08 30.35 12.78
C ARG A 411 -15.00 30.14 13.84
N THR A 412 -13.75 30.63 13.76
CA THR A 412 -13.09 31.73 13.01
C THR A 412 -11.57 31.67 13.25
N ALA A 413 -10.75 32.28 12.37
CA ALA A 413 -9.64 33.23 12.65
C ALA A 413 -8.33 33.03 11.85
N GLU A 414 -7.76 34.16 11.41
CA GLU A 414 -6.69 34.39 10.43
C GLU A 414 -5.25 34.56 11.02
N ALA A 415 -4.26 34.28 10.15
CA ALA A 415 -2.95 34.90 9.85
C ALA A 415 -1.96 35.50 10.90
N SER A 416 -0.65 35.25 10.70
CA SER A 416 0.40 36.29 10.46
C SER A 416 1.84 35.71 10.29
N ASN A 417 2.67 36.44 9.51
CA ASN A 417 4.03 36.14 8.99
C ASN A 417 5.20 36.61 9.90
N GLY A 418 6.40 36.07 9.66
CA GLY A 418 7.70 36.72 9.96
C GLY A 418 8.95 35.81 9.93
N THR A 419 9.99 36.19 9.18
CA THR A 419 11.37 35.64 9.17
C THR A 419 12.34 36.57 9.89
N PRO A 420 13.44 36.10 10.53
CA PRO A 420 14.80 36.31 9.93
C PRO A 420 15.88 35.25 10.29
N GLU A 421 17.09 35.42 9.71
CA GLU A 421 18.24 34.50 9.54
C GLU A 421 19.23 34.28 10.73
N GLY A 422 19.95 33.13 10.69
CA GLY A 422 21.20 32.76 11.43
C GLY A 422 21.06 31.58 12.44
N PRO A 423 22.09 30.78 12.85
CA PRO A 423 23.41 30.37 12.31
C PRO A 423 23.40 28.91 11.75
N SER A 424 24.54 28.33 11.31
CA SER A 424 24.58 27.10 10.49
C SER A 424 24.11 25.81 11.21
N ILE A 425 22.88 25.40 10.86
CA ILE A 425 22.10 24.22 11.28
C ILE A 425 22.86 22.88 11.22
N VAL A 426 23.89 22.78 10.39
CA VAL A 426 24.56 21.50 10.08
C VAL A 426 25.46 21.02 11.23
N GLY A 427 26.10 21.92 11.97
CA GLY A 427 27.00 21.55 13.07
C GLY A 427 26.25 20.92 14.26
N ASP A 428 25.21 21.60 14.74
CA ASP A 428 24.40 21.15 15.89
C ASP A 428 23.64 19.84 15.62
N LEU A 429 23.31 19.58 14.35
CA LEU A 429 22.63 18.34 13.93
C LEU A 429 23.60 17.15 13.98
N LEU A 430 24.85 17.34 13.58
CA LEU A 430 25.87 16.29 13.56
C LEU A 430 26.28 15.90 14.98
N ASP A 431 26.46 16.85 15.89
CA ASP A 431 26.80 16.57 17.28
C ASP A 431 25.68 15.82 18.01
N TYR A 432 24.41 16.21 17.78
CA TYR A 432 23.25 15.53 18.36
C TYR A 432 23.05 14.11 17.83
N LEU A 433 23.30 13.88 16.53
CA LEU A 433 23.23 12.55 15.92
C LEU A 433 24.35 11.65 16.44
N ASN A 434 25.55 12.20 16.66
CA ASN A 434 26.70 11.44 17.16
C ASN A 434 26.52 11.00 18.62
N GLU A 435 26.02 11.88 19.50
CA GLU A 435 25.67 11.53 20.89
C GLU A 435 24.54 10.48 20.96
N SER A 436 23.53 10.60 20.09
CA SER A 436 22.43 9.63 20.01
C SER A 436 22.92 8.25 19.56
N TRP A 437 23.87 8.20 18.62
CA TRP A 437 24.44 6.96 18.09
C TRP A 437 25.19 6.15 19.15
N THR A 438 25.93 6.82 20.05
CA THR A 438 26.58 6.17 21.21
C THR A 438 25.61 5.55 22.21
N GLN A 439 24.37 6.05 22.34
CA GLN A 439 23.34 5.42 23.18
C GLN A 439 22.72 4.17 22.55
N PHE A 440 22.61 4.11 21.22
CA PHE A 440 22.04 2.97 20.48
C PHE A 440 22.91 1.70 20.53
N ASN A 441 24.24 1.83 20.63
CA ASN A 441 25.17 0.69 20.68
C ASN A 441 25.16 -0.12 22.00
N SER A 442 24.30 0.24 22.97
CA SER A 442 24.24 -0.42 24.28
C SER A 442 23.04 -1.37 24.47
N ILE A 443 22.23 -1.60 23.42
CA ILE A 443 20.98 -2.38 23.53
C ILE A 443 20.84 -3.40 22.40
N ASP A 444 20.65 -4.68 22.74
CA ASP A 444 20.43 -5.78 21.79
C ASP A 444 19.06 -5.67 21.08
N TYR A 445 19.07 -5.29 19.79
CA TYR A 445 17.89 -5.31 18.90
C TYR A 445 18.20 -5.99 17.56
N ASP A 446 17.15 -6.46 16.89
CA ASP A 446 17.20 -7.04 15.54
C ASP A 446 17.53 -5.94 14.51
N TRP A 447 18.53 -6.17 13.65
CA TRP A 447 19.08 -5.17 12.72
C TRP A 447 18.05 -4.64 11.71
N LEU A 448 17.02 -5.44 11.41
CA LEU A 448 15.89 -5.04 10.55
C LEU A 448 14.97 -4.02 11.23
N ASP A 449 14.81 -4.10 12.55
CA ASP A 449 14.00 -3.17 13.34
C ASP A 449 14.68 -1.80 13.45
N LEU A 450 16.01 -1.78 13.54
CA LEU A 450 16.80 -0.54 13.61
C LEU A 450 16.81 0.20 12.25
N LEU A 451 17.00 -0.53 11.14
CA LEU A 451 17.01 0.04 9.79
C LEU A 451 15.64 0.60 9.40
N ALA A 452 14.54 -0.09 9.73
CA ALA A 452 13.20 0.42 9.49
C ALA A 452 12.92 1.72 10.27
N CYS A 453 13.38 1.81 11.52
CA CYS A 453 13.20 2.97 12.37
C CYS A 453 14.06 4.18 11.93
N VAL A 454 15.33 3.95 11.58
CA VAL A 454 16.26 5.00 11.13
C VAL A 454 15.86 5.54 9.75
N LYS A 455 15.44 4.69 8.82
CA LYS A 455 15.01 5.12 7.47
C LYS A 455 13.69 5.94 7.51
N TRP A 456 12.81 5.66 8.48
CA TRP A 456 11.58 6.44 8.72
C TRP A 456 11.84 7.79 9.44
N CYS A 457 12.84 7.84 10.34
CA CYS A 457 13.17 9.04 11.10
C CYS A 457 14.03 10.07 10.28
N VAL A 458 14.70 9.68 9.16
CA VAL A 458 15.69 10.53 8.44
C VAL A 458 15.22 11.25 7.15
N VAL A 459 14.00 11.06 6.64
CA VAL A 459 13.52 11.90 5.52
C VAL A 459 12.99 13.23 6.05
N ILE A 460 13.89 14.19 6.26
CA ILE A 460 13.58 15.61 6.41
C ILE A 460 14.12 16.29 5.15
N ARG A 461 13.23 16.61 4.18
CA ARG A 461 13.58 17.59 3.13
C ARG A 461 13.75 18.94 3.81
N VAL A 462 14.99 19.42 3.88
CA VAL A 462 15.31 20.79 4.34
C VAL A 462 15.28 21.70 3.11
N ASP A 463 14.10 21.80 2.48
CA ASP A 463 13.87 22.80 1.45
C ASP A 463 12.89 23.82 2.04
N ASN A 464 13.41 25.01 2.36
CA ASN A 464 12.68 26.22 2.80
C ASN A 464 12.07 26.28 4.22
N CYS A 465 12.72 25.71 5.24
CA CYS A 465 12.37 26.05 6.64
C CYS A 465 13.28 27.17 7.20
N CYS A 466 12.77 28.40 7.30
CA CYS A 466 13.46 29.55 7.88
C CYS A 466 13.54 29.55 9.43
N ASP A 467 13.18 28.45 10.11
CA ASP A 467 13.16 28.39 11.58
C ASP A 467 13.92 27.15 12.10
N ALA A 468 15.20 27.36 12.44
CA ALA A 468 16.10 26.35 12.99
C ALA A 468 15.59 25.78 14.33
N ALA A 469 14.88 26.57 15.13
CA ALA A 469 14.33 26.13 16.40
C ALA A 469 13.16 25.16 16.19
N ALA A 470 12.34 25.39 15.16
CA ALA A 470 11.26 24.47 14.77
C ALA A 470 11.81 23.13 14.24
N VAL A 471 12.86 23.16 13.41
CA VAL A 471 13.52 21.96 12.89
C VAL A 471 14.15 21.15 14.02
N MET A 472 14.93 21.77 14.91
CA MET A 472 15.55 21.08 16.04
C MET A 472 14.51 20.54 17.04
N LYS A 473 13.40 21.24 17.24
CA LYS A 473 12.28 20.76 18.07
C LYS A 473 11.58 19.56 17.42
N LEU A 474 11.44 19.54 16.09
CA LEU A 474 10.87 18.42 15.36
C LEU A 474 11.80 17.19 15.37
N VAL A 475 13.11 17.40 15.16
CA VAL A 475 14.14 16.36 15.24
C VAL A 475 14.16 15.77 16.64
N ARG A 476 14.29 16.59 17.70
CA ARG A 476 14.27 16.10 19.09
C ARG A 476 12.97 15.39 19.44
N LYS A 477 11.82 15.85 18.94
CA LYS A 477 10.52 15.20 19.15
C LYS A 477 10.44 13.85 18.42
N LYS A 478 10.94 13.76 17.18
CA LYS A 478 10.98 12.51 16.41
C LYS A 478 11.99 11.51 16.99
N THR A 479 13.17 11.97 17.41
CA THR A 479 14.18 11.13 18.09
C THR A 479 13.69 10.67 19.45
N ALA A 480 13.02 11.51 20.24
CA ALA A 480 12.38 11.11 21.49
C ALA A 480 11.21 10.14 21.28
N MET A 481 10.42 10.31 20.20
CA MET A 481 9.40 9.32 19.80
C MET A 481 10.05 8.02 19.35
N CYS A 482 11.13 8.05 18.56
CA CYS A 482 11.92 6.88 18.18
C CYS A 482 12.47 6.18 19.47
N HIS A 483 13.02 6.92 20.46
CA HIS A 483 13.45 6.38 21.76
C HIS A 483 12.30 5.77 22.59
N CYS A 484 11.14 6.44 22.70
CA CYS A 484 9.96 5.92 23.41
C CYS A 484 9.35 4.70 22.69
N TRP A 485 9.38 4.71 21.36
CA TRP A 485 8.90 3.63 20.51
C TRP A 485 9.76 2.38 20.67
N ILE A 486 11.07 2.55 20.83
CA ILE A 486 12.06 1.48 21.03
C ILE A 486 12.08 0.98 22.49
N SER A 487 12.01 1.87 23.49
CA SER A 487 12.04 1.50 24.93
C SER A 487 10.70 1.06 25.53
N GLY A 488 9.60 1.18 24.79
CA GLY A 488 8.27 0.73 25.23
C GLY A 488 7.65 1.54 26.38
N GLN A 489 8.18 2.74 26.67
CA GLN A 489 7.64 3.64 27.70
C GLN A 489 6.71 4.71 27.12
N ASP A 490 5.81 5.23 27.97
CA ASP A 490 4.80 6.21 27.59
C ASP A 490 5.43 7.60 27.32
N ALA A 491 5.28 8.07 26.08
CA ALA A 491 5.88 9.32 25.58
C ALA A 491 5.48 10.56 26.38
N ALA A 492 4.31 10.53 27.03
CA ALA A 492 3.85 11.63 27.88
C ALA A 492 4.63 11.73 29.20
N VAL A 493 5.15 10.61 29.71
CA VAL A 493 5.87 10.55 30.99
C VAL A 493 7.32 11.02 30.81
N GLN A 494 8.00 10.59 29.76
CA GLN A 494 9.35 11.06 29.45
C GLN A 494 9.38 12.52 28.97
N ALA A 495 8.38 12.97 28.20
CA ALA A 495 8.30 14.39 27.80
C ALA A 495 8.12 15.32 29.02
N ARG A 496 7.37 14.88 30.04
CA ARG A 496 7.24 15.61 31.32
C ARG A 496 8.52 15.57 32.15
N ALA A 497 9.24 14.44 32.18
CA ALA A 497 10.52 14.33 32.88
C ALA A 497 11.63 15.18 32.22
N LEU A 498 11.67 15.24 30.88
CA LEU A 498 12.61 16.07 30.12
C LEU A 498 12.30 17.57 30.23
N ALA A 499 11.01 17.94 30.21
CA ALA A 499 10.58 19.33 30.46
C ALA A 499 10.81 19.79 31.91
N ALA A 500 10.72 18.87 32.88
CA ALA A 500 11.04 19.16 34.28
C ALA A 500 12.56 19.35 34.50
N ASN A 501 13.41 18.65 33.75
CA ASN A 501 14.86 18.80 33.82
C ASN A 501 15.39 20.05 33.09
N SER A 502 14.73 20.54 32.04
CA SER A 502 15.13 21.79 31.36
C SER A 502 14.87 23.03 32.22
N ASN A 503 13.80 23.04 33.03
CA ASN A 503 13.50 24.16 33.93
C ASN A 503 14.44 24.25 35.15
N LYS A 504 15.19 23.18 35.48
CA LYS A 504 16.23 23.21 36.52
C LYS A 504 17.58 23.75 36.04
N ARG A 505 17.86 23.74 34.73
CA ARG A 505 19.12 24.26 34.16
C ARG A 505 19.06 25.72 33.72
N MET A 506 17.90 26.37 33.80
CA MET A 506 17.71 27.79 33.49
C MET A 506 17.68 28.69 34.74
N ARG A 507 17.86 28.09 35.93
CA ARG A 507 18.11 28.77 37.22
C ARG A 507 19.38 28.19 37.86
N MET A 508 20.51 28.32 37.17
CA MET A 508 21.86 28.32 37.72
C MET A 508 22.75 29.11 36.79
#